data_AF-A0A7R6VK68-F1
#
_entry.id   AF-A0A7R6VK68-F1
#
_cell.length_a   1.000
_cell.length_b   1.000
_cell.length_c   1.000
_cell.angle_alpha   90.00
_cell.angle_beta   90.00
_cell.angle_gamma   90.00
#
_symmetry.space_group_name_H-M   'P 1'
#
loop_
_entity.id
_entity.type
_entity.pdbx_description
1 polymer ?
#
loop_
_entity_poly.entity_id
_entity_poly.type
_entity_poly.pdbx_seq_one_letter_code
_entity_poly.pdbx_strand_id
1 'polypeptide(L)'
;MNAKIELIKEIYQLQDDDLKKRKEALQKIEPYVNEIMDKFYEKLLQKEEFTKFIPVERIPELKRKQIKFVAQLLSKPFDEELYNKIAKVAIAHYHIRLDPILLSYGYHLLSELILELSQKEPAILPYLKLIIKYLKVSEEIMKEEYFSQKTLAESPYRANDLFIAVNSLHMAYIRCKSSFEALKVDKEAKELFEKSLEELKEYKDVLEEAGFHLATIKRFCTQFSNEPNEKNLGALKNAIIKPLNNINVTAYLSLTSSLATMRAMTDIIYTRAITNDKALTIETIQHNMYKLLSQNYGWAIEALEFLESEPEEGYDIVKYISFKESVFFLCIKARDVVNKLYIVEGIDLLAETMKLTLYIKNKE
;
A
#
# COMPACT_ATOMS: atom_id res chain seq x y z
N MET A 1 -22.81 7.52 -12.61
CA MET A 1 -22.52 8.59 -11.64
C MET A 1 -21.99 7.92 -10.38
N ASN A 2 -20.83 8.34 -9.89
CA ASN A 2 -20.11 7.65 -8.81
C ASN A 2 -20.87 7.78 -7.47
N ALA A 3 -21.24 6.66 -6.85
CA ALA A 3 -22.02 6.61 -5.62
C ALA A 3 -21.37 7.41 -4.46
N LYS A 4 -20.03 7.49 -4.43
CA LYS A 4 -19.28 8.26 -3.43
C LYS A 4 -19.50 9.77 -3.57
N ILE A 5 -19.54 10.27 -4.82
CA ILE A 5 -19.73 11.70 -5.08
C ILE A 5 -21.11 12.14 -4.63
N GLU A 6 -22.14 11.32 -4.89
CA GLU A 6 -23.50 11.63 -4.47
C GLU A 6 -23.65 11.59 -2.94
N LEU A 7 -23.02 10.61 -2.26
CA LEU A 7 -22.99 10.56 -0.80
C LEU A 7 -22.34 11.82 -0.20
N ILE A 8 -21.23 12.29 -0.76
CA ILE A 8 -20.57 13.53 -0.31
C ILE A 8 -21.47 14.73 -0.54
N LYS A 9 -22.10 14.83 -1.71
CA LYS A 9 -23.06 15.92 -2.00
C LYS A 9 -24.22 15.92 -1.01
N GLU A 10 -24.73 14.75 -0.65
CA GLU A 10 -25.82 14.59 0.32
C GLU A 10 -25.38 15.02 1.73
N ILE A 11 -24.28 14.45 2.25
CA ILE A 11 -23.76 14.73 3.60
C ILE A 11 -23.45 16.23 3.77
N TYR A 12 -22.80 16.83 2.78
CA TYR A 12 -22.39 18.24 2.83
C TYR A 12 -23.43 19.21 2.26
N GLN A 13 -24.59 18.72 1.83
CA GLN A 13 -25.67 19.51 1.24
C GLN A 13 -25.15 20.41 0.10
N LEU A 14 -24.35 19.84 -0.81
CA LEU A 14 -23.81 20.56 -1.95
C LEU A 14 -24.92 20.77 -2.99
N GLN A 15 -25.18 22.04 -3.30
CA GLN A 15 -26.26 22.44 -4.22
C GLN A 15 -25.67 22.96 -5.54
N ASP A 16 -26.42 22.89 -6.64
CA ASP A 16 -25.95 23.39 -7.94
C ASP A 16 -25.70 24.91 -7.94
N ASP A 17 -26.43 25.67 -7.12
CA ASP A 17 -26.22 27.11 -6.94
C ASP A 17 -24.92 27.45 -6.16
N ASP A 18 -24.29 26.46 -5.50
CA ASP A 18 -23.01 26.65 -4.81
C ASP A 18 -21.91 27.07 -5.80
N LEU A 19 -21.93 26.60 -7.06
CA LEU A 19 -20.84 26.91 -7.99
C LEU A 19 -20.71 28.41 -8.28
N LYS A 20 -21.84 29.12 -8.42
CA LYS A 20 -21.83 30.58 -8.62
C LYS A 20 -21.28 31.29 -7.37
N LYS A 21 -21.81 30.95 -6.20
CA LYS A 21 -21.39 31.53 -4.91
C LYS A 21 -19.92 31.23 -4.59
N ARG A 22 -19.40 30.05 -4.97
CA ARG A 22 -17.98 29.70 -4.79
C ARG A 22 -17.07 30.53 -5.70
N LYS A 23 -17.47 30.81 -6.93
CA LYS A 23 -16.72 31.70 -7.82
C LYS A 23 -16.69 33.13 -7.28
N GLU A 24 -17.80 33.61 -6.74
CA GLU A 24 -17.84 34.90 -6.04
C GLU A 24 -16.94 34.89 -4.80
N ALA A 25 -16.98 33.83 -3.99
CA ALA A 25 -16.09 33.64 -2.85
C ALA A 25 -14.61 33.66 -3.26
N LEU A 26 -14.26 33.00 -4.37
CA LEU A 26 -12.92 33.01 -4.93
C LEU A 26 -12.48 34.44 -5.26
N GLN A 27 -13.33 35.23 -5.92
CA GLN A 27 -13.00 36.64 -6.24
C GLN A 27 -12.74 37.49 -4.99
N LYS A 28 -13.39 37.18 -3.86
CA LYS A 28 -13.16 37.90 -2.60
C LYS A 28 -11.88 37.48 -1.89
N ILE A 29 -11.48 36.21 -1.97
CA ILE A 29 -10.29 35.70 -1.29
C ILE A 29 -9.01 35.76 -2.16
N GLU A 30 -9.15 35.82 -3.49
CA GLU A 30 -8.05 35.82 -4.46
C GLU A 30 -6.98 36.90 -4.22
N PRO A 31 -7.31 38.13 -3.78
CA PRO A 31 -6.30 39.13 -3.45
C PRO A 31 -5.39 38.74 -2.27
N TYR A 32 -5.85 37.83 -1.40
CA TYR A 32 -5.22 37.52 -0.11
C TYR A 32 -4.60 36.11 -0.06
N VAL A 33 -4.82 35.26 -1.06
CA VAL A 33 -4.33 33.86 -1.02
C VAL A 33 -2.81 33.74 -0.91
N ASN A 34 -2.04 34.68 -1.46
CA ASN A 34 -0.58 34.67 -1.25
C ASN A 34 -0.23 34.90 0.22
N GLU A 35 -0.81 35.91 0.87
CA GLU A 35 -0.59 36.21 2.29
C GLU A 35 -1.04 35.04 3.19
N ILE A 36 -2.19 34.43 2.88
CA ILE A 36 -2.66 33.23 3.58
C ILE A 36 -1.62 32.12 3.49
N MET A 37 -1.10 31.85 2.28
CA MET A 37 -0.13 30.77 2.07
C MET A 37 1.23 31.09 2.69
N ASP A 38 1.63 32.36 2.75
CA ASP A 38 2.83 32.77 3.47
C ASP A 38 2.74 32.41 4.95
N LYS A 39 1.65 32.82 5.62
CA LYS A 39 1.39 32.50 7.04
C LYS A 39 1.18 31.01 7.27
N PHE A 40 0.57 30.32 6.32
CA PHE A 40 0.35 28.87 6.39
C PHE A 40 1.69 28.12 6.51
N TYR A 41 2.64 28.40 5.60
CA TYR A 41 3.95 27.76 5.66
C TYR A 41 4.79 28.24 6.85
N GLU A 42 4.67 29.51 7.24
CA GLU A 42 5.32 30.02 8.46
C GLU A 42 4.87 29.24 9.71
N LYS A 43 3.56 29.11 9.91
CA LYS A 43 2.98 28.36 11.04
C LYS A 43 3.28 26.85 10.96
N LEU A 44 3.31 26.25 9.76
CA LEU A 44 3.72 24.84 9.61
C LEU A 44 5.18 24.60 10.01
N LEU A 45 6.10 25.48 9.62
CA LEU A 45 7.54 25.33 9.93
C LEU A 45 7.87 25.54 11.42
N GLN A 46 6.97 26.12 12.20
CA GLN A 46 7.10 26.21 13.66
C GLN A 46 6.94 24.84 14.35
N LYS A 47 6.44 23.83 13.63
CA LYS A 47 6.27 22.45 14.13
C LYS A 47 7.33 21.52 13.55
N GLU A 48 8.13 20.91 14.42
CA GLU A 48 9.23 20.02 14.03
C GLU A 48 8.74 18.84 13.17
N GLU A 49 7.50 18.38 13.36
CA GLU A 49 6.92 17.27 12.62
C GLU A 49 6.76 17.56 11.12
N PHE A 50 6.67 18.84 10.72
CA PHE A 50 6.51 19.26 9.33
C PHE A 50 7.83 19.57 8.62
N THR A 51 8.89 19.92 9.35
CA THR A 51 10.17 20.34 8.75
C THR A 51 10.81 19.23 7.91
N LYS A 52 10.60 17.96 8.29
CA LYS A 52 11.06 16.78 7.53
C LYS A 52 10.34 16.57 6.18
N PHE A 53 9.16 17.16 5.99
CA PHE A 53 8.35 16.97 4.78
C PHE A 53 8.36 18.18 3.84
N ILE A 54 8.78 19.35 4.32
CA ILE A 54 8.69 20.62 3.59
C ILE A 54 10.09 21.21 3.43
N PRO A 55 10.79 20.88 2.33
CA PRO A 55 12.06 21.52 2.01
C PRO A 55 11.83 23.02 1.77
N VAL A 56 12.60 23.87 2.45
CA VAL A 56 12.43 25.33 2.45
C VAL A 56 12.53 25.89 1.02
N GLU A 57 13.45 25.36 0.23
CA GLU A 57 13.68 25.70 -1.18
C GLU A 57 12.48 25.38 -2.09
N ARG A 58 11.61 24.44 -1.69
CA ARG A 58 10.41 24.06 -2.47
C ARG A 58 9.17 24.85 -2.10
N ILE A 59 9.18 25.62 -1.01
CA ILE A 59 8.02 26.39 -0.54
C ILE A 59 7.40 27.27 -1.65
N PRO A 60 8.16 28.00 -2.48
CA PRO A 60 7.57 28.79 -3.58
C PRO A 60 6.82 27.95 -4.63
N GLU A 61 7.28 26.72 -4.89
CA GLU A 61 6.57 25.78 -5.77
C GLU A 61 5.30 25.26 -5.10
N LEU A 62 5.39 24.85 -3.83
CA LEU A 62 4.29 24.26 -3.08
C LEU A 62 3.16 25.29 -2.85
N LYS A 63 3.49 26.54 -2.51
CA LYS A 63 2.55 27.66 -2.43
C LYS A 63 1.76 27.82 -3.72
N ARG A 64 2.43 27.87 -4.87
CA ARG A 64 1.75 27.99 -6.18
C ARG A 64 0.78 26.82 -6.43
N LYS A 65 1.15 25.60 -6.06
CA LYS A 65 0.28 24.42 -6.19
C LYS A 65 -0.93 24.49 -5.26
N GLN A 66 -0.75 24.90 -4.00
CA GLN A 66 -1.85 25.05 -3.05
C GLN A 66 -2.80 26.19 -3.42
N ILE A 67 -2.30 27.34 -3.90
CA ILE A 67 -3.16 28.42 -4.41
C ILE A 67 -4.01 27.92 -5.57
N LYS A 68 -3.39 27.23 -6.54
CA LYS A 68 -4.10 26.61 -7.67
C LYS A 68 -5.15 25.61 -7.19
N PHE A 69 -4.83 24.82 -6.18
CA PHE A 69 -5.74 23.84 -5.59
C PHE A 69 -6.98 24.51 -4.97
N VAL A 70 -6.79 25.53 -4.12
CA VAL A 70 -7.89 26.31 -3.53
C VAL A 70 -8.74 26.98 -4.62
N ALA A 71 -8.09 27.55 -5.64
CA ALA A 71 -8.80 28.16 -6.77
C ALA A 71 -9.66 27.13 -7.53
N GLN A 72 -9.15 25.92 -7.77
CA GLN A 72 -9.94 24.84 -8.38
C GLN A 72 -11.10 24.40 -7.50
N LEU A 73 -10.85 24.27 -6.19
CA LEU A 73 -11.85 23.93 -5.18
C LEU A 73 -12.96 24.98 -5.05
N LEU A 74 -12.78 26.22 -5.54
CA LEU A 74 -13.83 27.24 -5.54
C LEU A 74 -14.37 27.57 -6.94
N SER A 75 -13.70 27.20 -8.03
CA SER A 75 -14.11 27.59 -9.39
C SER A 75 -14.67 26.47 -10.26
N LYS A 76 -14.43 25.20 -9.90
CA LYS A 76 -14.83 24.04 -10.71
C LYS A 76 -16.11 23.35 -10.20
N PRO A 77 -16.96 22.80 -11.09
CA PRO A 77 -18.09 21.97 -10.66
C PRO A 77 -17.60 20.84 -9.75
N PHE A 78 -18.43 20.42 -8.80
CA PHE A 78 -18.13 19.28 -7.94
C PHE A 78 -18.57 17.99 -8.65
N ASP A 79 -17.73 17.55 -9.57
CA ASP A 79 -17.89 16.38 -10.41
C ASP A 79 -16.73 15.39 -10.21
N GLU A 80 -16.71 14.33 -11.02
CA GLU A 80 -15.68 13.30 -10.99
C GLU A 80 -14.29 13.85 -11.34
N GLU A 81 -14.19 14.89 -12.16
CA GLU A 81 -12.92 15.51 -12.51
C GLU A 81 -12.31 16.22 -11.29
N LEU A 82 -13.11 17.00 -10.55
CA LEU A 82 -12.65 17.65 -9.32
C LEU A 82 -12.35 16.64 -8.21
N TYR A 83 -13.21 15.63 -8.03
CA TYR A 83 -12.99 14.54 -7.07
C TYR A 83 -11.64 13.86 -7.31
N ASN A 84 -11.36 13.44 -8.54
CA ASN A 84 -10.12 12.76 -8.91
C ASN A 84 -8.88 13.64 -8.71
N LYS A 85 -9.00 14.96 -8.88
CA LYS A 85 -7.89 15.89 -8.56
C LYS A 85 -7.60 15.95 -7.07
N ILE A 86 -8.62 15.97 -6.23
CA ILE A 86 -8.46 15.94 -4.77
C ILE A 86 -7.84 14.61 -4.33
N ALA A 87 -8.31 13.48 -4.87
CA ALA A 87 -7.74 12.16 -4.62
C ALA A 87 -6.26 12.07 -5.02
N LYS A 88 -5.87 12.60 -6.19
CA LYS A 88 -4.45 12.67 -6.60
C LYS A 88 -3.58 13.48 -5.64
N VAL A 89 -4.12 14.55 -5.06
CA VAL A 89 -3.42 15.32 -4.03
C VAL A 89 -3.24 14.47 -2.77
N ALA A 90 -4.26 13.69 -2.37
CA ALA A 90 -4.17 12.75 -1.25
C ALA A 90 -3.04 11.72 -1.44
N ILE A 91 -2.98 11.10 -2.61
CA ILE A 91 -1.95 10.11 -2.98
C ILE A 91 -0.55 10.72 -2.85
N ALA A 92 -0.35 11.97 -3.27
CA ALA A 92 0.94 12.65 -3.12
C ALA A 92 1.36 12.82 -1.64
N HIS A 93 0.41 13.09 -0.74
CA HIS A 93 0.68 13.20 0.70
C HIS A 93 0.94 11.81 1.32
N TYR A 94 0.21 10.79 0.86
CA TYR A 94 0.43 9.41 1.29
C TYR A 94 1.84 8.92 0.93
N HIS A 95 2.32 9.18 -0.29
CA HIS A 95 3.65 8.74 -0.73
C HIS A 95 4.81 9.38 0.05
N ILE A 96 4.64 10.61 0.54
CA ILE A 96 5.64 11.22 1.44
C ILE A 96 5.49 10.74 2.89
N ARG A 97 4.59 9.80 3.16
CA ARG A 97 4.29 9.25 4.49
C ARG A 97 3.88 10.32 5.50
N LEU A 98 3.16 11.35 5.04
CA LEU A 98 2.59 12.34 5.94
C LEU A 98 1.47 11.66 6.75
N ASP A 99 1.51 11.78 8.07
CA ASP A 99 0.47 11.22 8.94
C ASP A 99 -0.90 11.90 8.65
N PRO A 100 -2.02 11.16 8.56
CA PRO A 100 -3.36 11.73 8.36
C PRO A 100 -3.75 12.81 9.39
N ILE A 101 -3.22 12.74 10.61
CA ILE A 101 -3.41 13.76 11.65
C ILE A 101 -2.73 15.07 11.23
N LEU A 102 -1.50 15.00 10.70
CA LEU A 102 -0.77 16.17 10.20
C LEU A 102 -1.43 16.77 8.96
N LEU A 103 -1.99 15.94 8.07
CA LEU A 103 -2.81 16.40 6.96
C LEU A 103 -4.04 17.19 7.45
N SER A 104 -4.76 16.63 8.42
CA SER A 104 -5.95 17.27 9.02
C SER A 104 -5.58 18.59 9.71
N TYR A 105 -4.42 18.65 10.37
CA TYR A 105 -3.88 19.89 10.94
C TYR A 105 -3.66 20.97 9.88
N GLY A 106 -3.17 20.61 8.69
CA GLY A 106 -3.06 21.56 7.57
C GLY A 106 -4.41 22.18 7.16
N TYR A 107 -5.47 21.37 7.08
CA TYR A 107 -6.82 21.89 6.79
C TYR A 107 -7.36 22.79 7.91
N HIS A 108 -7.13 22.41 9.17
CA HIS A 108 -7.49 23.21 10.33
C HIS A 108 -6.78 24.58 10.29
N LEU A 109 -5.47 24.60 10.08
CA LEU A 109 -4.67 25.81 10.00
C LEU A 109 -5.12 26.74 8.86
N LEU A 110 -5.38 26.18 7.68
CA LEU A 110 -5.88 26.96 6.54
C LEU A 110 -7.27 27.56 6.85
N SER A 111 -8.13 26.81 7.53
CA SER A 111 -9.46 27.28 7.95
C SER A 111 -9.37 28.44 8.95
N GLU A 112 -8.46 28.36 9.92
CA GLU A 112 -8.20 29.43 10.88
C GLU A 112 -7.71 30.71 10.18
N LEU A 113 -6.76 30.59 9.24
CA LEU A 113 -6.23 31.75 8.51
C LEU A 113 -7.33 32.45 7.68
N ILE A 114 -8.26 31.68 7.10
CA ILE A 114 -9.40 32.24 6.36
C ILE A 114 -10.40 32.90 7.31
N LEU A 115 -10.62 32.33 8.49
CA LEU A 115 -11.44 32.94 9.54
C LEU A 115 -10.84 34.27 10.01
N GLU A 116 -9.55 34.28 10.35
CA GLU A 116 -8.80 35.49 10.73
C GLU A 116 -8.90 36.56 9.63
N LEU A 117 -8.78 36.17 8.36
CA LEU A 117 -8.93 37.09 7.24
C LEU A 117 -10.36 37.64 7.15
N SER A 118 -11.38 36.81 7.33
CA SER A 118 -12.79 37.25 7.25
C SER A 118 -13.19 38.25 8.34
N GLN A 119 -12.47 38.25 9.47
CA GLN A 119 -12.64 39.24 10.53
C GLN A 119 -12.02 40.59 10.16
N LYS A 120 -10.93 40.59 9.38
CA LYS A 120 -10.26 41.80 8.87
C LYS A 120 -10.94 42.36 7.63
N GLU A 121 -11.47 41.48 6.79
CA GLU A 121 -12.08 41.78 5.51
C GLU A 121 -13.54 41.32 5.49
N PRO A 122 -14.49 42.17 5.95
CA PRO A 122 -15.90 41.80 6.12
C PRO A 122 -16.57 41.32 4.82
N ALA A 123 -16.02 41.67 3.65
CA ALA A 123 -16.50 41.21 2.36
C ALA A 123 -16.41 39.68 2.17
N ILE A 124 -15.56 38.99 2.93
CA ILE A 124 -15.38 37.53 2.88
C ILE A 124 -16.37 36.81 3.82
N LEU A 125 -16.81 37.48 4.89
CA LEU A 125 -17.67 36.89 5.93
C LEU A 125 -18.92 36.18 5.38
N PRO A 126 -19.67 36.73 4.39
CA PRO A 126 -20.82 36.05 3.80
C PRO A 126 -20.49 34.69 3.14
N TYR A 127 -19.23 34.52 2.72
CA TYR A 127 -18.76 33.33 2.01
C TYR A 127 -17.97 32.36 2.91
N LEU A 128 -17.66 32.74 4.15
CA LEU A 128 -16.82 31.96 5.05
C LEU A 128 -17.33 30.51 5.21
N LYS A 129 -18.62 30.34 5.53
CA LYS A 129 -19.23 29.01 5.69
C LYS A 129 -19.08 28.16 4.43
N LEU A 130 -19.19 28.76 3.25
CA LEU A 130 -19.05 28.07 1.97
C LEU A 130 -17.60 27.64 1.71
N ILE A 131 -16.64 28.51 1.98
CA ILE A 131 -15.21 28.21 1.81
C ILE A 131 -14.80 27.06 2.74
N ILE A 132 -15.14 27.16 4.03
CA ILE A 132 -14.84 26.11 5.02
C ILE A 132 -15.53 24.79 4.66
N LYS A 133 -16.79 24.82 4.19
CA LYS A 133 -17.52 23.63 3.71
C LYS A 133 -16.72 22.90 2.63
N TYR A 134 -16.21 23.62 1.63
CA TYR A 134 -15.45 22.99 0.55
C TYR A 134 -14.06 22.52 0.96
N LEU A 135 -13.38 23.22 1.87
CA LEU A 135 -12.16 22.71 2.49
C LEU A 135 -12.43 21.40 3.23
N LYS A 136 -13.54 21.30 3.96
CA LYS A 136 -13.92 20.10 4.68
C LYS A 136 -14.28 18.93 3.77
N VAL A 137 -15.01 19.18 2.68
CA VAL A 137 -15.26 18.19 1.62
C VAL A 137 -13.93 17.65 1.07
N SER A 138 -12.98 18.54 0.79
CA SER A 138 -11.67 18.17 0.29
C SER A 138 -10.87 17.34 1.30
N GLU A 139 -10.89 17.72 2.57
CA GLU A 139 -10.25 16.97 3.66
C GLU A 139 -10.80 15.54 3.75
N GLU A 140 -12.12 15.35 3.72
CA GLU A 140 -12.71 14.02 3.82
C GLU A 140 -12.41 13.13 2.61
N ILE A 141 -12.42 13.67 1.38
CA ILE A 141 -11.99 12.91 0.19
C ILE A 141 -10.53 12.47 0.36
N MET A 142 -9.66 13.36 0.86
CA MET A 142 -8.27 12.99 1.07
C MET A 142 -8.10 11.92 2.16
N LYS A 143 -8.88 11.95 3.24
CA LYS A 143 -8.87 10.91 4.28
C LYS A 143 -9.35 9.56 3.75
N GLU A 144 -10.43 9.56 2.98
CA GLU A 144 -10.96 8.35 2.37
C GLU A 144 -9.94 7.74 1.41
N GLU A 145 -9.27 8.57 0.61
CA GLU A 145 -8.21 8.11 -0.27
C GLU A 145 -7.00 7.59 0.52
N TYR A 146 -6.60 8.25 1.62
CA TYR A 146 -5.58 7.74 2.53
C TYR A 146 -5.93 6.36 3.08
N PHE A 147 -7.17 6.18 3.53
CA PHE A 147 -7.66 4.89 4.00
C PHE A 147 -7.67 3.86 2.88
N SER A 148 -8.07 4.25 1.67
CA SER A 148 -8.07 3.38 0.49
C SER A 148 -6.65 2.95 0.13
N GLN A 149 -5.67 3.87 0.13
CA GLN A 149 -4.26 3.57 -0.13
C GLN A 149 -3.62 2.72 0.96
N LYS A 150 -3.92 3.00 2.24
CA LYS A 150 -3.50 2.16 3.36
C LYS A 150 -4.10 0.76 3.25
N THR A 151 -5.40 0.68 2.98
CA THR A 151 -6.09 -0.60 2.75
C THR A 151 -5.51 -1.31 1.55
N LEU A 152 -5.21 -0.65 0.43
CA LEU A 152 -4.57 -1.24 -0.75
C LEU A 152 -3.15 -1.73 -0.46
N ALA A 153 -2.38 -0.98 0.31
CA ALA A 153 -1.04 -1.38 0.75
C ALA A 153 -1.07 -2.58 1.71
N GLU A 154 -2.12 -2.67 2.52
CA GLU A 154 -2.38 -3.78 3.46
C GLU A 154 -3.22 -4.90 2.83
N SER A 155 -3.73 -4.73 1.60
CA SER A 155 -4.67 -5.63 0.96
C SER A 155 -3.97 -6.57 -0.03
N PRO A 156 -4.51 -7.79 -0.21
CA PRO A 156 -4.11 -8.69 -1.29
C PRO A 156 -4.21 -8.12 -2.73
N TYR A 157 -4.68 -6.89 -2.95
CA TYR A 157 -4.66 -6.23 -4.27
C TYR A 157 -3.24 -5.88 -4.78
N ARG A 158 -2.23 -5.78 -3.91
CA ARG A 158 -0.81 -5.68 -4.36
C ARG A 158 -0.40 -6.87 -5.23
N ALA A 159 -0.98 -8.06 -5.04
CA ALA A 159 -0.73 -9.19 -5.95
C ALA A 159 -1.35 -9.01 -7.33
N ASN A 160 -2.41 -8.20 -7.47
CA ASN A 160 -2.95 -7.89 -8.78
C ASN A 160 -1.99 -6.98 -9.56
N ASP A 161 -1.42 -5.97 -8.90
CA ASP A 161 -0.41 -5.09 -9.53
C ASP A 161 0.88 -5.86 -9.85
N LEU A 162 1.35 -6.71 -8.93
CA LEU A 162 2.48 -7.60 -9.19
C LEU A 162 2.17 -8.54 -10.36
N PHE A 163 0.99 -9.16 -10.39
CA PHE A 163 0.57 -10.04 -11.47
C PHE A 163 0.50 -9.30 -12.81
N ILE A 164 -0.13 -8.12 -12.86
CA ILE A 164 -0.22 -7.28 -14.05
C ILE A 164 1.18 -6.91 -14.54
N ALA A 165 2.05 -6.44 -13.65
CA ALA A 165 3.40 -6.00 -13.99
C ALA A 165 4.28 -7.16 -14.48
N VAL A 166 4.29 -8.28 -13.76
CA VAL A 166 5.08 -9.48 -14.12
C VAL A 166 4.56 -10.12 -15.40
N ASN A 167 3.24 -10.23 -15.56
CA ASN A 167 2.64 -10.75 -16.78
C ASN A 167 2.93 -9.83 -17.98
N SER A 168 2.81 -8.52 -17.82
CA SER A 168 3.14 -7.56 -18.88
C SER A 168 4.61 -7.64 -19.29
N LEU A 169 5.52 -7.73 -18.32
CA LEU A 169 6.95 -7.93 -18.57
C LEU A 169 7.22 -9.26 -19.28
N HIS A 170 6.59 -10.34 -18.84
CA HIS A 170 6.73 -11.66 -19.44
C HIS A 170 6.20 -11.67 -20.88
N MET A 171 5.02 -11.09 -21.13
CA MET A 171 4.43 -11.00 -22.46
C MET A 171 5.27 -10.15 -23.40
N ALA A 172 5.84 -9.04 -22.92
CA ALA A 172 6.80 -8.24 -23.67
C ALA A 172 8.02 -9.08 -24.06
N TYR A 173 8.57 -9.85 -23.12
CA TYR A 173 9.70 -10.75 -23.39
C TYR A 173 9.33 -11.86 -24.39
N ILE A 174 8.17 -12.51 -24.25
CA ILE A 174 7.71 -13.58 -25.17
C ILE A 174 7.53 -13.05 -26.59
N ARG A 175 6.98 -11.84 -26.78
CA ARG A 175 6.82 -11.22 -28.11
C ARG A 175 8.16 -11.03 -28.83
N CYS A 176 9.23 -10.79 -28.08
CA CYS A 176 10.56 -10.56 -28.63
C CYS A 176 11.45 -11.82 -28.59
N LYS A 177 10.98 -12.91 -27.96
CA LYS A 177 11.77 -14.11 -27.68
C LYS A 177 12.33 -14.76 -28.94
N SER A 178 11.54 -14.90 -30.00
CA SER A 178 11.97 -15.52 -31.25
C SER A 178 13.12 -14.75 -31.92
N SER A 179 13.04 -13.42 -31.96
CA SER A 179 14.11 -12.56 -32.47
C SER A 179 15.37 -12.66 -31.61
N PHE A 180 15.21 -12.64 -30.29
CA PHE A 180 16.32 -12.78 -29.34
C PHE A 180 17.01 -14.15 -29.45
N GLU A 181 16.26 -15.24 -29.57
CA GLU A 181 16.78 -16.60 -29.70
C GLU A 181 17.44 -16.87 -31.05
N ALA A 182 17.03 -16.16 -32.10
CA ALA A 182 17.71 -16.17 -33.39
C ALA A 182 19.00 -15.32 -33.40
N LEU A 183 19.39 -14.70 -32.27
CA LEU A 183 20.50 -13.73 -32.16
C LEU A 183 20.38 -12.58 -33.17
N LYS A 184 19.15 -12.19 -33.52
CA LYS A 184 18.86 -11.10 -34.45
C LYS A 184 18.23 -9.94 -33.70
N VAL A 185 18.70 -8.73 -33.99
CA VAL A 185 18.09 -7.51 -33.46
C VAL A 185 17.01 -7.06 -34.42
N ASP A 186 15.80 -7.48 -34.13
CA ASP A 186 14.62 -6.86 -34.71
C ASP A 186 14.40 -5.51 -34.01
N LYS A 187 14.54 -4.43 -34.78
CA LYS A 187 14.44 -3.06 -34.27
C LYS A 187 13.05 -2.76 -33.72
N GLU A 188 12.00 -3.28 -34.36
CA GLU A 188 10.62 -3.08 -33.90
C GLU A 188 10.37 -3.83 -32.59
N ALA A 189 10.85 -5.08 -32.50
CA ALA A 189 10.76 -5.86 -31.26
C ALA A 189 11.51 -5.16 -30.10
N LYS A 190 12.69 -4.60 -30.37
CA LYS A 190 13.47 -3.86 -29.38
C LYS A 190 12.72 -2.62 -28.90
N GLU A 191 12.23 -1.78 -29.82
CA GLU A 191 11.49 -0.56 -29.49
C GLU A 191 10.22 -0.88 -28.69
N LEU A 192 9.51 -1.94 -29.06
CA LEU A 192 8.34 -2.42 -28.32
C LEU A 192 8.71 -2.85 -26.90
N PHE A 193 9.80 -3.62 -26.74
CA PHE A 193 10.26 -4.06 -25.43
C PHE A 193 10.69 -2.88 -24.53
N GLU A 194 11.47 -1.94 -25.07
CA GLU A 194 11.89 -0.74 -24.34
C GLU A 194 10.69 0.14 -23.94
N LYS A 195 9.68 0.25 -24.81
CA LYS A 195 8.42 0.94 -24.48
C LYS A 195 7.69 0.26 -23.33
N SER A 196 7.58 -1.07 -23.35
CA SER A 196 6.96 -1.82 -22.25
C SER A 196 7.73 -1.64 -20.93
N LEU A 197 9.07 -1.60 -20.96
CA LEU A 197 9.85 -1.30 -19.75
C LEU A 197 9.61 0.12 -19.21
N GLU A 198 9.32 1.08 -20.08
CA GLU A 198 8.99 2.45 -19.69
C GLU A 198 7.61 2.54 -19.02
N GLU A 199 6.62 1.86 -19.60
CA GLU A 199 5.26 1.74 -19.03
C GLU A 199 5.31 1.06 -17.65
N LEU A 200 6.16 0.04 -17.48
CA LEU A 200 6.31 -0.68 -16.22
C LEU A 200 6.98 0.11 -15.09
N LYS A 201 7.49 1.33 -15.34
CA LYS A 201 8.09 2.17 -14.28
C LYS A 201 7.11 2.52 -13.16
N GLU A 202 5.81 2.55 -13.45
CA GLU A 202 4.79 2.79 -12.42
C GLU A 202 4.73 1.65 -11.38
N TYR A 203 5.17 0.44 -11.75
CA TYR A 203 5.23 -0.74 -10.87
C TYR A 203 6.64 -1.02 -10.34
N LYS A 204 7.57 -0.05 -10.43
CA LYS A 204 8.99 -0.26 -10.12
C LYS A 204 9.19 -0.91 -8.75
N ASP A 205 8.57 -0.38 -7.70
CA ASP A 205 8.78 -0.84 -6.33
C ASP A 205 8.31 -2.30 -6.16
N VAL A 206 7.15 -2.64 -6.74
CA VAL A 206 6.57 -3.99 -6.69
C VAL A 206 7.41 -5.00 -7.48
N LEU A 207 7.94 -4.58 -8.64
CA LEU A 207 8.84 -5.40 -9.44
C LEU A 207 10.18 -5.63 -8.74
N GLU A 208 10.73 -4.61 -8.08
CA GLU A 208 11.98 -4.72 -7.32
C GLU A 208 11.85 -5.67 -6.11
N GLU A 209 10.73 -5.62 -5.38
CA GLU A 209 10.40 -6.59 -4.31
C GLU A 209 10.39 -8.04 -4.85
N ALA A 210 9.96 -8.24 -6.09
CA ALA A 210 9.94 -9.53 -6.77
C ALA A 210 11.28 -9.91 -7.43
N GLY A 211 12.32 -9.06 -7.34
CA GLY A 211 13.65 -9.29 -7.92
C GLY A 211 13.79 -8.85 -9.38
N PHE A 212 12.81 -8.15 -9.94
CA PHE A 212 12.87 -7.57 -11.28
C PHE A 212 13.41 -6.14 -11.25
N HIS A 213 14.70 -5.99 -11.51
CA HIS A 213 15.33 -4.67 -11.63
C HIS A 213 15.21 -4.13 -13.06
N LEU A 214 14.21 -3.29 -13.34
CA LEU A 214 13.94 -2.74 -14.68
C LEU A 214 15.17 -2.08 -15.32
N ALA A 215 15.99 -1.35 -14.56
CA ALA A 215 17.21 -0.74 -15.06
C ALA A 215 18.24 -1.78 -15.53
N THR A 216 18.37 -2.89 -14.80
CA THR A 216 19.25 -4.01 -15.14
C THR A 216 18.75 -4.73 -16.40
N ILE A 217 17.44 -4.98 -16.49
CA ILE A 217 16.81 -5.59 -17.66
C ILE A 217 17.01 -4.70 -18.90
N LYS A 218 16.78 -3.39 -18.78
CA LYS A 218 17.03 -2.43 -19.86
C LYS A 218 18.49 -2.45 -20.30
N ARG A 219 19.43 -2.41 -19.35
CA ARG A 219 20.87 -2.48 -19.66
C ARG A 219 21.23 -3.76 -20.42
N PHE A 220 20.74 -4.92 -19.98
CA PHE A 220 21.01 -6.19 -20.67
C PHE A 220 20.34 -6.26 -22.05
N CYS A 221 19.16 -5.67 -22.22
CA CYS A 221 18.52 -5.54 -23.52
C CYS A 221 19.35 -4.66 -24.47
N THR A 222 19.88 -3.53 -23.99
CA THR A 222 20.76 -2.66 -24.78
C THR A 222 22.07 -3.36 -25.13
N GLN A 223 22.70 -4.07 -24.18
CA GLN A 223 23.92 -4.85 -24.44
C GLN A 223 23.71 -5.93 -25.48
N PHE A 224 22.63 -6.71 -25.37
CA PHE A 224 22.25 -7.70 -26.36
C PHE A 224 21.98 -7.07 -27.74
N SER A 225 21.32 -5.90 -27.77
CA SER A 225 21.03 -5.20 -29.02
C SER A 225 22.28 -4.66 -29.72
N ASN A 226 23.30 -4.27 -28.95
CA ASN A 226 24.56 -3.79 -29.52
C ASN A 226 25.47 -4.95 -29.95
N GLU A 227 25.44 -6.05 -29.21
CA GLU A 227 26.24 -7.24 -29.46
C GLU A 227 25.42 -8.52 -29.23
N PRO A 228 24.74 -9.03 -30.28
CA PRO A 228 23.85 -10.19 -30.18
C PRO A 228 24.66 -11.48 -30.05
N ASN A 229 24.92 -11.89 -28.81
CA ASN A 229 25.64 -13.13 -28.50
C ASN A 229 24.94 -13.89 -27.36
N GLU A 230 25.29 -15.17 -27.21
CA GLU A 230 24.68 -16.05 -26.20
C GLU A 230 24.90 -15.55 -24.77
N LYS A 231 26.03 -14.91 -24.50
CA LYS A 231 26.36 -14.37 -23.18
C LYS A 231 25.39 -13.25 -22.78
N ASN A 232 25.18 -12.28 -23.67
CA ASN A 232 24.28 -11.14 -23.44
C ASN A 232 22.82 -11.59 -23.41
N LEU A 233 22.44 -12.54 -24.28
CA LEU A 233 21.12 -13.17 -24.23
C LEU A 233 20.90 -13.90 -22.90
N GLY A 234 21.89 -14.66 -22.44
CA GLY A 234 21.85 -15.37 -21.16
C GLY A 234 21.69 -14.42 -19.98
N ALA A 235 22.38 -13.27 -19.99
CA ALA A 235 22.23 -12.24 -18.97
C ALA A 235 20.81 -11.65 -18.93
N LEU A 236 20.24 -11.30 -20.10
CA LEU A 236 18.87 -10.82 -20.22
C LEU A 236 17.85 -11.88 -19.77
N LYS A 237 18.01 -13.12 -20.25
CA LYS A 237 17.19 -14.26 -19.85
C LYS A 237 17.22 -14.45 -18.34
N ASN A 238 18.39 -14.45 -17.72
CA ASN A 238 18.52 -14.63 -16.28
C ASN A 238 17.89 -13.49 -15.48
N ALA A 239 17.97 -12.25 -15.96
CA ALA A 239 17.35 -11.10 -15.30
C ALA A 239 15.80 -11.13 -15.31
N ILE A 240 15.19 -11.94 -16.19
CA ILE A 240 13.72 -12.05 -16.31
C ILE A 240 13.24 -13.41 -15.78
N ILE A 241 13.84 -14.51 -16.25
CA ILE A 241 13.39 -15.87 -15.97
C ILE A 241 13.67 -16.27 -14.52
N LYS A 242 14.81 -15.87 -13.93
CA LYS A 242 15.13 -16.27 -12.56
C LYS A 242 14.14 -15.66 -11.54
N PRO A 243 13.84 -14.35 -11.55
CA PRO A 243 12.80 -13.79 -10.69
C PRO A 243 11.43 -14.43 -10.96
N LEU A 244 11.05 -14.63 -12.22
CA LEU A 244 9.79 -15.28 -12.59
C LEU A 244 9.67 -16.70 -12.03
N ASN A 245 10.74 -17.49 -12.13
CA ASN A 245 10.78 -18.84 -11.57
C ASN A 245 10.67 -18.82 -10.05
N ASN A 246 11.34 -17.88 -9.38
CA ASN A 246 11.22 -17.73 -7.93
C ASN A 246 9.76 -17.44 -7.53
N ILE A 247 9.08 -16.52 -8.21
CA ILE A 247 7.67 -16.20 -7.97
C ILE A 247 6.78 -17.41 -8.20
N ASN A 248 6.98 -18.13 -9.30
CA ASN A 248 6.18 -19.31 -9.61
C ASN A 248 6.37 -20.41 -8.57
N VAL A 249 7.61 -20.66 -8.13
CA VAL A 249 7.92 -21.63 -7.09
C VAL A 249 7.31 -21.22 -5.76
N THR A 250 7.47 -19.96 -5.33
CA THR A 250 6.88 -19.50 -4.06
C THR A 250 5.35 -19.46 -4.12
N ALA A 251 4.76 -19.10 -5.26
CA ALA A 251 3.30 -19.12 -5.45
C ALA A 251 2.75 -20.56 -5.39
N TYR A 252 3.42 -21.51 -6.06
CA TYR A 252 3.06 -22.92 -6.00
C TYR A 252 3.18 -23.48 -4.58
N LEU A 253 4.29 -23.21 -3.90
CA LEU A 253 4.49 -23.61 -2.51
C LEU A 253 3.45 -22.97 -1.59
N SER A 254 3.17 -21.68 -1.75
CA SER A 254 2.15 -20.98 -0.97
C SER A 254 0.76 -21.61 -1.17
N LEU A 255 0.36 -21.89 -2.41
CA LEU A 255 -0.92 -22.53 -2.70
C LEU A 255 -1.00 -23.93 -2.09
N THR A 256 0.02 -24.76 -2.28
CA THR A 256 0.05 -26.13 -1.74
C THR A 256 0.05 -26.13 -0.22
N SER A 257 0.82 -25.24 0.42
CA SER A 257 0.80 -25.02 1.86
C SER A 257 -0.57 -24.57 2.34
N SER A 258 -1.23 -23.62 1.68
CA SER A 258 -2.59 -23.18 2.06
C SER A 258 -3.63 -24.30 1.93
N LEU A 259 -3.55 -25.14 0.90
CA LEU A 259 -4.40 -26.33 0.78
C LEU A 259 -4.14 -27.34 1.91
N ALA A 260 -2.87 -27.58 2.24
CA ALA A 260 -2.47 -28.46 3.33
C ALA A 260 -2.91 -27.90 4.69
N THR A 261 -2.81 -26.59 4.89
CA THR A 261 -3.32 -25.86 6.06
C THR A 261 -4.82 -26.00 6.20
N MET A 262 -5.61 -25.86 5.13
CA MET A 262 -7.06 -26.10 5.20
C MET A 262 -7.39 -27.54 5.63
N ARG A 263 -6.63 -28.53 5.16
CA ARG A 263 -6.78 -29.92 5.61
C ARG A 263 -6.38 -30.08 7.08
N ALA A 264 -5.25 -29.51 7.49
CA ALA A 264 -4.79 -29.54 8.87
C ALA A 264 -5.79 -28.87 9.82
N MET A 265 -6.33 -27.70 9.47
CA MET A 265 -7.39 -27.03 10.23
C MET A 265 -8.64 -27.90 10.34
N THR A 266 -9.05 -28.55 9.24
CA THR A 266 -10.15 -29.53 9.24
C THR A 266 -9.86 -30.67 10.23
N ASP A 267 -8.68 -31.29 10.14
CA ASP A 267 -8.30 -32.40 11.02
C ASP A 267 -8.24 -31.95 12.49
N ILE A 268 -7.72 -30.75 12.77
CA ILE A 268 -7.68 -30.16 14.11
C ILE A 268 -9.11 -29.99 14.67
N ILE A 269 -10.03 -29.44 13.88
CA ILE A 269 -11.40 -29.16 14.32
C ILE A 269 -12.18 -30.47 14.54
N TYR A 270 -12.12 -31.40 13.58
CA TYR A 270 -12.97 -32.61 13.60
C TYR A 270 -12.36 -33.79 14.34
N THR A 271 -11.06 -34.02 14.19
CA THR A 271 -10.37 -35.18 14.80
C THR A 271 -9.60 -34.81 16.06
N ARG A 272 -9.60 -33.53 16.43
CA ARG A 272 -8.83 -33.01 17.58
C ARG A 272 -7.36 -33.41 17.49
N ALA A 273 -6.77 -33.36 16.30
CA ALA A 273 -5.44 -33.91 16.02
C ALA A 273 -4.33 -33.43 16.97
N ILE A 274 -4.47 -32.25 17.58
CA ILE A 274 -3.51 -31.69 18.55
C ILE A 274 -3.80 -32.15 19.98
N THR A 275 -5.06 -32.51 20.29
CA THR A 275 -5.56 -32.83 21.62
C THR A 275 -6.11 -34.24 21.78
N ASN A 276 -5.78 -35.15 20.86
CA ASN A 276 -6.30 -36.52 20.87
C ASN A 276 -5.51 -37.47 21.81
N ASP A 277 -4.44 -36.97 22.43
CA ASP A 277 -3.61 -37.77 23.33
C ASP A 277 -4.20 -37.85 24.74
N LYS A 278 -4.16 -39.05 25.35
CA LYS A 278 -4.77 -39.30 26.67
C LYS A 278 -4.06 -38.52 27.80
N ALA A 279 -2.80 -38.13 27.59
CA ALA A 279 -2.01 -37.34 28.52
C ALA A 279 -1.41 -36.12 27.81
N LEU A 280 -2.21 -35.07 27.63
CA LEU A 280 -1.75 -33.79 27.08
C LEU A 280 -0.87 -33.03 28.08
N THR A 281 0.42 -32.93 27.75
CA THR A 281 1.38 -32.01 28.37
C THR A 281 1.68 -30.83 27.43
N ILE A 282 2.30 -29.78 27.96
CA ILE A 282 2.68 -28.59 27.18
C ILE A 282 3.70 -28.98 26.11
N GLU A 283 4.66 -29.85 26.45
CA GLU A 283 5.69 -30.32 25.53
C GLU A 283 5.06 -31.08 24.35
N THR A 284 4.06 -31.93 24.61
CA THR A 284 3.31 -32.62 23.55
C THR A 284 2.56 -31.63 22.65
N ILE A 285 1.97 -30.58 23.22
CA ILE A 285 1.28 -29.53 22.46
C ILE A 285 2.27 -28.76 21.58
N GLN A 286 3.36 -28.25 22.16
CA GLN A 286 4.40 -27.52 21.45
C GLN A 286 5.00 -28.37 20.33
N HIS A 287 5.26 -29.66 20.59
CA HIS A 287 5.74 -30.60 19.59
C HIS A 287 4.74 -30.79 18.44
N ASN A 288 3.45 -30.97 18.74
CA ASN A 288 2.41 -31.14 17.73
C ASN A 288 2.25 -29.86 16.88
N MET A 289 2.26 -28.69 17.52
CA MET A 289 2.21 -27.40 16.82
C MET A 289 3.43 -27.20 15.92
N TYR A 290 4.64 -27.47 16.44
CA TYR A 290 5.88 -27.41 15.68
C TYR A 290 5.83 -28.31 14.44
N LYS A 291 5.39 -29.57 14.63
CA LYS A 291 5.27 -30.56 13.55
C LYS A 291 4.29 -30.08 12.48
N LEU A 292 3.10 -29.62 12.86
CA LEU A 292 2.10 -29.12 11.93
C LEU A 292 2.61 -27.90 11.15
N LEU A 293 3.16 -26.90 11.84
CA LEU A 293 3.70 -25.71 11.19
C LEU A 293 4.86 -26.04 10.26
N SER A 294 5.77 -26.91 10.69
CA SER A 294 6.92 -27.34 9.89
C SER A 294 6.52 -28.17 8.67
N GLN A 295 5.50 -29.04 8.80
CA GLN A 295 4.98 -29.84 7.69
C GLN A 295 4.27 -28.99 6.62
N ASN A 296 3.55 -27.94 7.04
CA ASN A 296 2.79 -27.10 6.12
C ASN A 296 3.63 -25.94 5.57
N TYR A 297 4.50 -25.33 6.38
CA TYR A 297 5.21 -24.09 6.07
C TYR A 297 6.71 -24.12 6.38
N GLY A 298 7.33 -25.28 6.63
CA GLY A 298 8.75 -25.36 7.00
C GLY A 298 9.72 -24.74 5.99
N TRP A 299 9.33 -24.65 4.71
CA TRP A 299 10.11 -23.97 3.68
C TRP A 299 10.12 -22.44 3.83
N ALA A 300 9.11 -21.87 4.50
CA ALA A 300 8.93 -20.43 4.65
C ALA A 300 9.18 -19.91 6.07
N ILE A 301 9.36 -20.79 7.05
CA ILE A 301 9.68 -20.44 8.42
C ILE A 301 11.20 -20.30 8.56
N GLU A 302 11.65 -19.17 9.11
CA GLU A 302 13.04 -18.89 9.47
C GLU A 302 13.32 -19.36 10.90
N ALA A 303 12.45 -18.97 11.84
CA ALA A 303 12.50 -19.37 13.23
C ALA A 303 11.09 -19.67 13.76
N LEU A 304 10.98 -20.68 14.62
CA LEU A 304 9.77 -21.06 15.33
C LEU A 304 10.16 -21.38 16.77
N GLU A 305 9.70 -20.56 17.70
CA GLU A 305 10.09 -20.62 19.10
C GLU A 305 8.84 -20.63 20.00
N PHE A 306 8.99 -21.24 21.17
CA PHE A 306 8.00 -21.22 22.24
C PHE A 306 8.64 -20.55 23.45
N LEU A 307 8.10 -19.39 23.85
CA LEU A 307 8.67 -18.56 24.91
C LEU A 307 7.73 -18.49 26.11
N GLU A 308 8.28 -18.36 27.32
CA GLU A 308 7.50 -18.18 28.55
C GLU A 308 7.01 -16.73 28.74
N SER A 309 7.68 -15.77 28.09
CA SER A 309 7.35 -14.35 28.11
C SER A 309 7.13 -13.80 26.70
N GLU A 310 6.38 -12.69 26.60
CA GLU A 310 6.15 -12.00 25.34
C GLU A 310 7.49 -11.50 24.74
N PRO A 311 7.77 -11.75 23.46
CA PRO A 311 9.00 -11.26 22.83
C PRO A 311 8.94 -9.73 22.65
N GLU A 312 10.08 -9.06 22.79
CA GLU A 312 10.15 -7.60 22.65
C GLU A 312 9.89 -7.16 21.19
N GLU A 313 10.61 -7.71 20.20
CA GLU A 313 10.39 -7.46 18.76
C GLU A 313 11.00 -8.61 17.92
N GLY A 314 10.78 -8.60 16.59
CA GLY A 314 11.53 -9.42 15.62
C GLY A 314 10.83 -10.66 15.08
N TYR A 315 9.58 -10.91 15.49
CA TYR A 315 8.73 -11.96 14.95
C TYR A 315 7.63 -11.40 14.05
N ASP A 316 7.28 -12.13 13.00
CA ASP A 316 6.17 -11.76 12.12
C ASP A 316 4.82 -12.18 12.72
N ILE A 317 4.81 -13.25 13.54
CA ILE A 317 3.61 -13.77 14.21
C ILE A 317 3.95 -14.07 15.67
N VAL A 318 3.11 -13.57 16.58
CA VAL A 318 3.17 -13.86 18.01
C VAL A 318 1.79 -14.25 18.50
N LYS A 319 1.66 -15.45 19.08
CA LYS A 319 0.40 -15.96 19.64
C LYS A 319 0.55 -16.31 21.11
N TYR A 320 -0.18 -15.59 21.95
CA TYR A 320 -0.41 -15.96 23.35
C TYR A 320 -1.29 -17.22 23.43
N ILE A 321 -0.81 -18.26 24.12
CA ILE A 321 -1.49 -19.54 24.30
C ILE A 321 -1.53 -19.90 25.78
N SER A 322 -2.74 -20.18 26.28
CA SER A 322 -2.97 -20.67 27.63
C SER A 322 -3.53 -22.09 27.60
N PHE A 323 -2.95 -23.00 28.37
CA PHE A 323 -3.44 -24.37 28.52
C PHE A 323 -3.27 -24.81 29.97
N LYS A 324 -4.36 -25.24 30.61
CA LYS A 324 -4.42 -25.48 32.07
C LYS A 324 -3.95 -24.23 32.84
N GLU A 325 -2.98 -24.39 33.74
CA GLU A 325 -2.41 -23.31 34.57
C GLU A 325 -1.16 -22.67 33.95
N SER A 326 -0.81 -23.04 32.71
CA SER A 326 0.41 -22.59 32.07
C SER A 326 0.14 -21.73 30.83
N VAL A 327 1.08 -20.84 30.56
CA VAL A 327 1.03 -19.85 29.48
C VAL A 327 2.34 -19.90 28.72
N PHE A 328 2.28 -19.80 27.40
CA PHE A 328 3.44 -19.65 26.54
C PHE A 328 3.08 -18.86 25.27
N PHE A 329 4.10 -18.36 24.59
CA PHE A 329 3.99 -17.60 23.35
C PHE A 329 4.55 -18.43 22.20
N LEU A 330 3.74 -18.68 21.16
CA LEU A 330 4.23 -19.19 19.88
C LEU A 330 4.74 -18.01 19.05
N CYS A 331 6.02 -18.01 18.75
CA CYS A 331 6.70 -16.94 18.02
C CYS A 331 7.22 -17.49 16.69
N ILE A 332 6.85 -16.87 15.57
CA ILE A 332 7.22 -17.32 14.23
C ILE A 332 7.81 -16.16 13.45
N LYS A 333 9.01 -16.37 12.92
CA LYS A 333 9.66 -15.48 11.96
C LYS A 333 9.63 -16.15 10.60
N ALA A 334 9.03 -15.48 9.61
CA ALA A 334 8.95 -15.94 8.25
C ALA A 334 10.15 -15.43 7.44
N ARG A 335 10.69 -16.31 6.60
CA ARG A 335 11.77 -15.99 5.66
C ARG A 335 11.35 -14.86 4.74
N ASP A 336 12.33 -14.08 4.31
CA ASP A 336 12.12 -13.07 3.27
C ASP A 336 12.00 -13.76 1.90
N VAL A 337 10.75 -14.01 1.50
CA VAL A 337 10.41 -14.67 0.24
C VAL A 337 9.37 -13.85 -0.50
N VAL A 338 9.35 -13.97 -1.83
CA VAL A 338 8.28 -13.38 -2.65
C VAL A 338 6.94 -13.94 -2.19
N ASN A 339 5.96 -13.07 -1.96
CA ASN A 339 4.64 -13.37 -1.39
C ASN A 339 4.65 -13.65 0.13
N LYS A 340 5.65 -13.15 0.87
CA LYS A 340 5.74 -13.27 2.35
C LYS A 340 4.41 -12.97 3.05
N LEU A 341 3.70 -11.93 2.64
CA LEU A 341 2.40 -11.54 3.23
C LEU A 341 1.39 -12.71 3.28
N TYR A 342 1.14 -13.37 2.14
CA TYR A 342 0.19 -14.48 2.04
C TYR A 342 0.60 -15.69 2.88
N ILE A 343 1.91 -15.92 2.96
CA ILE A 343 2.47 -17.00 3.75
C ILE A 343 2.25 -16.72 5.23
N VAL A 344 2.54 -15.49 5.68
CA VAL A 344 2.33 -15.04 7.05
C VAL A 344 0.84 -15.18 7.42
N GLU A 345 -0.08 -14.73 6.58
CA GLU A 345 -1.53 -14.91 6.80
C GLU A 345 -1.93 -16.38 6.93
N GLY A 346 -1.41 -17.25 6.05
CA GLY A 346 -1.70 -18.69 6.11
C GLY A 346 -1.17 -19.37 7.38
N ILE A 347 0.05 -19.01 7.80
CA ILE A 347 0.64 -19.48 9.06
C ILE A 347 -0.18 -18.97 10.26
N ASP A 348 -0.59 -17.69 10.22
CA ASP A 348 -1.35 -17.04 11.30
C ASP A 348 -2.71 -17.72 11.52
N LEU A 349 -3.43 -17.98 10.43
CA LEU A 349 -4.72 -18.71 10.46
C LEU A 349 -4.57 -20.12 11.03
N LEU A 350 -3.52 -20.84 10.63
CA LEU A 350 -3.23 -22.15 11.19
C LEU A 350 -2.95 -22.05 12.70
N ALA A 351 -2.10 -21.10 13.11
CA ALA A 351 -1.75 -20.86 14.50
C ALA A 351 -2.98 -20.49 15.37
N GLU A 352 -3.86 -19.63 14.88
CA GLU A 352 -5.13 -19.30 15.56
C GLU A 352 -6.04 -20.52 15.69
N THR A 353 -6.15 -21.34 14.65
CA THR A 353 -6.96 -22.56 14.71
C THR A 353 -6.44 -23.51 15.79
N MET A 354 -5.13 -23.70 15.88
CA MET A 354 -4.52 -24.52 16.94
C MET A 354 -4.82 -23.96 18.33
N LYS A 355 -4.64 -22.65 18.52
CA LYS A 355 -4.93 -21.94 19.78
C LYS A 355 -6.40 -22.09 20.19
N LEU A 356 -7.34 -21.91 19.27
CA LEU A 356 -8.78 -22.05 19.54
C LEU A 356 -9.13 -23.48 19.96
N THR A 357 -8.57 -24.49 19.31
CA THR A 357 -8.81 -25.89 19.68
C THR A 357 -8.28 -26.23 21.07
N LEU A 358 -7.10 -25.71 21.45
CA LEU A 358 -6.58 -25.84 22.81
C LEU A 358 -7.49 -25.17 23.84
N TYR A 359 -7.99 -23.96 23.52
CA TYR A 359 -8.92 -23.24 24.38
C TYR A 359 -10.22 -24.03 24.61
N ILE A 360 -10.82 -24.58 23.55
CA ILE A 360 -12.02 -25.42 23.66
C ILE A 360 -11.73 -26.66 24.52
N LYS A 361 -10.60 -27.33 24.28
CA LYS A 361 -10.23 -28.52 25.04
C LYS A 361 -10.04 -28.25 26.54
N ASN A 362 -9.54 -27.08 26.91
CA ASN A 362 -9.33 -26.70 28.31
C ASN A 362 -10.64 -26.43 29.06
N LYS A 363 -11.75 -26.19 28.34
CA LYS A 363 -13.08 -26.00 28.91
C LYS A 363 -13.89 -27.29 29.09
N GLU A 364 -13.50 -28.35 28.38
CA GLU A 364 -14.06 -29.70 28.52
C GLU A 364 -13.43 -30.44 29.69
#